data_AF-A0A5A8DAR5-F1
#
_entry.id   AF-A0A5A8DAR5-F1
#
_cell.length_a   1.000
_cell.length_b   1.000
_cell.length_c   1.000
_cell.angle_alpha   90.00
_cell.angle_beta   90.00
_cell.angle_gamma   90.00
#
_symmetry.space_group_name_H-M   'P 1'
#
loop_
_entity.id
_entity.type
_entity.pdbx_description
1 polymer ?
#
loop_
_entity_poly.entity_id
_entity_poly.type
_entity_poly.pdbx_seq_one_letter_code
_entity_poly.pdbx_strand_id
1 'polypeptide(L)'
;MLHCLIGPVFMACWNMWPADALAGPWAAVVPGGIVAFFALVGQGVISDPGTVSIMARTGRAAELMVGPLEYGIVCVALTAGAFRSLLALSALMALFFGDAAAELAGRAVQAAALKRRGGALVAWLARPALPVLPARKSLAGTCAYFSAALLGAAAMTAFGLSCGWTELLRAVPASASPLASMAAVLVAGAAGGALAEAATDSDHDNLTGPAGAAAAALASGWALGVAVL
;
A
#
# COMPACT_ATOMS: atom_id res chain seq x y z
N MET A 1 2.75 3.97 11.28
CA MET A 1 1.50 4.67 11.69
C MET A 1 1.30 6.05 11.04
N LEU A 2 2.32 6.91 10.92
CA LEU A 2 2.20 8.23 10.25
C LEU A 2 1.60 8.15 8.82
N HIS A 3 1.94 7.08 8.11
CA HIS A 3 1.57 6.79 6.73
C HIS A 3 0.07 6.52 6.47
N CYS A 4 -0.70 6.07 7.46
CA CYS A 4 -2.13 5.74 7.26
C CYS A 4 -3.00 6.98 7.01
N LEU A 5 -2.57 8.14 7.49
CA LEU A 5 -3.32 9.39 7.31
C LEU A 5 -2.74 10.24 6.18
N ILE A 6 -1.41 10.30 6.06
CA ILE A 6 -0.75 11.10 5.03
C ILE A 6 -1.06 10.56 3.63
N GLY A 7 -1.09 9.25 3.44
CA GLY A 7 -1.36 8.63 2.15
C GLY A 7 -2.72 8.99 1.53
N PRO A 8 -3.84 8.83 2.25
CA PRO A 8 -5.15 9.26 1.77
C PRO A 8 -5.26 10.76 1.51
N VAL A 9 -4.66 11.60 2.36
CA VAL A 9 -4.60 13.05 2.15
C VAL A 9 -3.85 13.37 0.86
N PHE A 10 -2.70 12.72 0.65
CA PHE A 10 -1.93 12.82 -0.59
C PHE A 10 -2.76 12.47 -1.82
N MET A 11 -3.52 11.36 -1.78
CA MET A 11 -4.39 10.98 -2.89
C MET A 11 -5.59 11.92 -3.06
N ALA A 12 -6.13 12.50 -1.98
CA ALA A 12 -7.18 13.50 -2.08
C ALA A 12 -6.69 14.76 -2.83
N CYS A 13 -5.41 15.13 -2.65
CA CYS A 13 -4.78 16.21 -3.41
C CYS A 13 -4.68 15.92 -4.92
N TRP A 14 -4.88 14.68 -5.38
CA TRP A 14 -4.95 14.42 -6.82
C TRP A 14 -6.05 15.23 -7.50
N ASN A 15 -7.12 15.61 -6.80
CA ASN A 15 -8.19 16.47 -7.33
C ASN A 15 -7.74 17.87 -7.76
N MET A 16 -6.54 18.31 -7.35
CA MET A 16 -5.96 19.57 -7.80
C MET A 16 -5.49 19.54 -9.25
N TRP A 17 -5.39 18.34 -9.84
CA TRP A 17 -4.87 18.15 -11.19
C TRP A 17 -6.00 17.81 -12.19
N PRO A 18 -5.94 18.34 -13.42
CA PRO A 18 -6.87 17.96 -14.48
C PRO A 18 -6.74 16.47 -14.85
N ALA A 19 -7.70 15.94 -15.61
CA ALA A 19 -7.62 14.57 -16.15
C ALA A 19 -6.94 14.59 -17.53
N ASP A 20 -5.63 14.82 -17.55
CA ASP A 20 -4.79 14.77 -18.75
C ASP A 20 -3.56 13.88 -18.55
N ALA A 21 -2.86 13.57 -19.65
CA ALA A 21 -1.73 12.64 -19.65
C ALA A 21 -0.52 13.11 -18.82
N LEU A 22 -0.41 14.41 -18.53
CA LEU A 22 0.68 14.98 -17.75
C LEU A 22 0.31 15.17 -16.27
N ALA A 23 -0.97 15.07 -15.92
CA ALA A 23 -1.46 15.25 -14.55
C ALA A 23 -0.78 14.32 -13.54
N GLY A 24 -0.63 13.03 -13.86
CA GLY A 24 0.10 12.06 -13.03
C GLY A 24 1.56 12.43 -12.80
N PRO A 25 2.36 12.60 -13.87
CA PRO A 25 3.74 13.07 -13.77
C PRO A 25 3.89 14.38 -12.98
N TRP A 26 3.02 15.36 -13.19
CA TRP A 26 3.05 16.62 -12.44
C TRP A 26 2.68 16.45 -10.96
N ALA A 27 1.65 15.66 -10.67
CA ALA A 27 1.25 15.33 -9.31
C ALA A 27 2.36 14.61 -8.54
N ALA A 28 3.18 13.80 -9.23
CA ALA A 28 4.29 13.07 -8.66
C ALA A 28 5.53 13.93 -8.34
N VAL A 29 5.62 15.17 -8.84
CA VAL A 29 6.77 16.06 -8.57
C VAL A 29 6.90 16.37 -7.09
N VAL A 30 5.78 16.65 -6.41
CA VAL A 30 5.77 16.99 -4.98
C VAL A 30 6.30 15.83 -4.11
N PRO A 31 5.73 14.60 -4.16
CA PRO A 31 6.29 13.48 -3.43
C PRO A 31 7.70 13.11 -3.94
N GLY A 32 8.00 13.34 -5.23
CA GLY A 32 9.33 13.14 -5.81
C GLY A 32 10.40 14.02 -5.17
N GLY A 33 10.08 15.28 -4.87
CA GLY A 33 10.97 16.18 -4.13
C GLY A 33 11.26 15.68 -2.71
N ILE A 34 10.24 15.13 -2.03
CA ILE A 34 10.39 14.55 -0.69
C ILE A 34 11.26 13.28 -0.74
N VAL A 35 11.05 12.41 -1.73
CA VAL A 35 11.89 11.22 -1.97
C VAL A 35 13.34 11.60 -2.21
N ALA A 36 13.58 12.60 -3.08
CA ALA A 36 14.92 13.11 -3.33
C ALA A 36 15.56 13.67 -2.06
N PHE A 37 14.79 14.40 -1.25
CA PHE A 37 15.25 14.90 0.06
C PHE A 37 15.65 13.75 1.00
N PHE A 38 14.83 12.71 1.16
CA PHE A 38 15.18 11.55 1.97
C PHE A 38 16.42 10.83 1.46
N ALA A 39 16.58 10.69 0.13
CA ALA A 39 17.78 10.11 -0.46
C ALA A 39 19.04 10.94 -0.11
N LEU A 40 18.96 12.26 -0.26
CA LEU A 40 20.07 13.17 0.04
C LEU A 40 20.46 13.17 1.52
N VAL A 41 19.48 13.15 2.43
CA VAL A 41 19.73 13.02 3.87
C VAL A 41 20.30 11.65 4.21
N GLY A 42 19.72 10.58 3.66
CA GLY A 42 20.14 9.21 3.90
C GLY A 42 21.56 8.90 3.43
N GLN A 43 21.99 9.53 2.34
CA GLN A 43 23.36 9.47 1.82
C GLN A 43 24.35 10.39 2.58
N GLY A 44 23.86 11.26 3.47
CA GLY A 44 24.67 12.21 4.22
C GLY A 44 25.09 13.46 3.42
N VAL A 45 24.46 13.70 2.26
CA VAL A 45 24.68 14.91 1.45
C VAL A 45 24.07 16.13 2.16
N ILE A 46 22.90 15.95 2.76
CA ILE A 46 22.22 16.96 3.58
C ILE A 46 22.25 16.51 5.04
N SER A 47 22.71 17.39 5.93
CA SER A 47 22.62 17.15 7.37
C SER A 47 21.30 17.68 7.91
N ASP A 48 20.37 16.77 8.22
CA ASP A 48 19.12 17.11 8.90
C ASP A 48 18.84 16.16 10.08
N PRO A 49 19.35 16.50 11.28
CA PRO A 49 19.09 15.74 12.49
C PRO A 49 17.61 15.67 12.86
N GLY A 50 16.82 16.67 12.47
CA GLY A 50 15.39 16.72 12.74
C GLY A 50 14.66 15.57 12.05
N THR A 51 14.82 15.45 10.74
CA THR A 51 14.24 14.33 9.97
C THR A 51 14.74 12.98 10.46
N VAL A 52 16.05 12.85 10.75
CA VAL A 52 16.62 11.60 11.26
C VAL A 52 16.00 11.22 12.62
N SER A 53 15.79 12.18 13.51
CA SER A 53 15.18 11.90 14.82
C SER A 53 13.72 11.43 14.74
N ILE A 54 13.00 11.87 13.72
CA ILE A 54 11.58 11.54 13.53
C ILE A 54 11.44 10.20 12.80
N MET A 55 12.28 9.96 11.79
CA MET A 55 12.09 8.87 10.83
C MET A 55 12.99 7.65 11.07
N ALA A 56 14.19 7.83 11.63
CA ALA A 56 15.10 6.72 11.89
C ALA A 56 14.78 6.05 13.24
N ARG A 57 14.86 4.71 13.26
CA ARG A 57 14.64 3.90 14.47
C ARG A 57 15.87 3.89 15.37
N THR A 58 17.08 3.94 14.82
CA THR A 58 18.33 3.96 15.59
C THR A 58 19.04 5.31 15.56
N GLY A 59 18.43 6.32 14.92
CA GLY A 59 19.05 7.64 14.75
C GLY A 59 20.14 7.69 13.67
N ARG A 60 20.24 6.65 12.82
CA ARG A 60 21.17 6.62 11.68
C ARG A 60 20.47 7.13 10.43
N ALA A 61 21.05 8.14 9.77
CA ALA A 61 20.50 8.70 8.54
C ALA A 61 20.31 7.66 7.43
N ALA A 62 21.22 6.68 7.32
CA ALA A 62 21.13 5.61 6.32
C ALA A 62 19.84 4.78 6.39
N GLU A 63 19.12 4.75 7.53
CA GLU A 63 17.84 4.05 7.64
C GLU A 63 16.73 4.68 6.79
N LEU A 64 16.87 5.96 6.42
CA LEU A 64 15.93 6.64 5.52
C LEU A 64 15.95 5.99 4.13
N MET A 65 17.05 5.35 3.73
CA MET A 65 17.22 4.75 2.40
C MET A 65 16.43 3.45 2.19
N VAL A 66 15.84 2.89 3.26
CA VAL A 66 15.03 1.67 3.19
C VAL A 66 13.57 2.08 3.35
N GLY A 67 13.03 2.06 4.57
CA GLY A 67 11.59 2.28 4.82
C GLY A 67 11.04 3.57 4.21
N PRO A 68 11.51 4.77 4.63
CA PRO A 68 11.00 6.04 4.13
C PRO A 68 11.19 6.25 2.62
N LEU A 69 12.35 5.87 2.07
CA LEU A 69 12.64 6.04 0.65
C LEU A 69 11.80 5.12 -0.23
N GLU A 70 11.72 3.83 0.12
CA GLU A 70 10.95 2.83 -0.64
C GLU A 70 9.48 3.20 -0.71
N TYR A 71 8.92 3.59 0.45
CA TYR A 71 7.55 4.05 0.54
C TYR A 71 7.28 5.21 -0.42
N GLY A 72 8.17 6.21 -0.41
CA GLY A 72 8.03 7.37 -1.29
C GLY A 72 8.24 7.02 -2.78
N ILE A 73 9.17 6.12 -3.12
CA ILE A 73 9.38 5.65 -4.50
C ILE A 73 8.12 5.00 -5.05
N VAL A 74 7.45 4.14 -4.27
CA VAL A 74 6.18 3.51 -4.68
C VAL A 74 5.10 4.58 -4.91
N CYS A 75 5.00 5.57 -4.02
CA CYS A 75 4.08 6.69 -4.20
C CYS A 75 4.32 7.44 -5.51
N VAL A 76 5.58 7.79 -5.79
CA VAL A 76 5.97 8.51 -7.01
C VAL A 76 5.70 7.67 -8.26
N ALA A 77 6.12 6.41 -8.27
CA ALA A 77 5.97 5.52 -9.42
C ALA A 77 4.50 5.31 -9.79
N LEU A 78 3.65 5.01 -8.79
CA LEU A 78 2.22 4.78 -9.02
C LEU A 78 1.48 6.07 -9.38
N THR A 79 1.86 7.20 -8.79
CA THR A 79 1.25 8.50 -9.12
C THR A 79 1.61 8.94 -10.53
N ALA A 80 2.86 8.76 -10.95
CA ALA A 80 3.32 9.14 -12.27
C ALA A 80 2.80 8.20 -13.37
N GLY A 81 2.79 6.89 -13.11
CA GLY A 81 2.52 5.87 -14.14
C GLY A 81 1.11 5.27 -14.14
N ALA A 82 0.35 5.43 -13.06
CA ALA A 82 -0.96 4.78 -12.87
C ALA A 82 -1.95 5.75 -12.17
N PHE A 83 -1.85 7.04 -12.49
CA PHE A 83 -2.65 8.09 -11.86
C PHE A 83 -4.16 7.80 -11.93
N ARG A 84 -4.85 7.88 -10.78
CA ARG A 84 -6.30 7.64 -10.67
C ARG A 84 -6.79 6.31 -11.28
N SER A 85 -5.95 5.27 -11.25
CA SER A 85 -6.30 3.94 -11.76
C SER A 85 -6.57 2.91 -10.66
N LEU A 86 -7.30 1.84 -10.98
CA LEU A 86 -7.58 0.75 -10.02
C LEU A 86 -6.30 0.06 -9.55
N LEU A 87 -5.26 0.02 -10.38
CA LEU A 87 -3.95 -0.50 -10.02
C LEU A 87 -3.30 0.36 -8.93
N ALA A 88 -3.19 1.68 -9.13
CA ALA A 88 -2.59 2.56 -8.13
C ALA A 88 -3.39 2.57 -6.83
N LEU A 89 -4.73 2.58 -6.92
CA LEU A 89 -5.59 2.54 -5.74
C LEU A 89 -5.37 1.24 -4.94
N SER A 90 -5.27 0.09 -5.61
CA SER A 90 -5.00 -1.19 -4.95
C SER A 90 -3.62 -1.20 -4.26
N ALA A 91 -2.58 -0.78 -4.99
CA ALA A 91 -1.21 -0.86 -4.50
C ALA A 91 -0.89 0.19 -3.42
N LEU A 92 -1.39 1.43 -3.55
CA LEU A 92 -1.20 2.47 -2.53
C LEU A 92 -1.99 2.16 -1.25
N MET A 93 -3.18 1.57 -1.34
CA MET A 93 -3.94 1.19 -0.13
C MET A 93 -3.33 -0.03 0.57
N ALA A 94 -2.75 -0.96 -0.19
CA ALA A 94 -1.92 -2.02 0.36
C ALA A 94 -0.72 -1.45 1.14
N LEU A 95 -0.03 -0.44 0.57
CA LEU A 95 1.06 0.26 1.25
C LEU A 95 0.60 1.04 2.50
N PHE A 96 -0.48 1.80 2.42
CA PHE A 96 -0.86 2.76 3.47
C PHE A 96 -1.63 2.13 4.62
N PHE A 97 -2.57 1.24 4.29
CA PHE A 97 -3.47 0.62 5.25
C PHE A 97 -3.12 -0.84 5.51
N GLY A 98 -2.75 -1.58 4.47
CA GLY A 98 -2.39 -2.99 4.60
C GLY A 98 -1.22 -3.20 5.57
N ASP A 99 -0.06 -2.60 5.25
CA ASP A 99 1.16 -2.71 6.06
C ASP A 99 0.93 -2.27 7.52
N ALA A 100 0.35 -1.09 7.71
CA ALA A 100 0.12 -0.56 9.04
C ALA A 100 -0.87 -1.39 9.87
N ALA A 101 -1.91 -1.96 9.26
CA ALA A 101 -2.85 -2.83 9.94
C ALA A 101 -2.20 -4.16 10.31
N ALA A 102 -1.37 -4.73 9.42
CA ALA A 102 -0.61 -5.94 9.70
C ALA A 102 0.33 -5.75 10.89
N GLU A 103 1.05 -4.64 10.93
CA GLU A 103 1.98 -4.32 12.01
C GLU A 103 1.26 -4.14 13.36
N LEU A 104 0.10 -3.49 13.37
CA LEU A 104 -0.71 -3.30 14.58
C LEU A 104 -1.32 -4.62 15.08
N ALA A 105 -1.99 -5.37 14.19
CA ALA A 105 -2.65 -6.63 14.55
C ALA A 105 -1.64 -7.72 14.95
N GLY A 106 -0.53 -7.82 14.21
CA GLY A 106 0.54 -8.75 14.49
C GLY A 106 1.13 -8.54 15.88
N ARG A 107 1.46 -7.29 16.24
CA ARG A 107 1.95 -6.93 17.58
C ARG A 107 0.92 -7.21 18.67
N ALA A 108 -0.35 -6.87 18.44
CA ALA A 108 -1.42 -7.10 19.41
C ALA A 108 -1.59 -8.58 19.74
N VAL A 109 -1.63 -9.45 18.72
CA VAL A 109 -1.77 -10.90 18.89
C VAL A 109 -0.51 -11.53 19.50
N GLN A 110 0.68 -11.12 19.10
CA GLN A 110 1.92 -11.58 19.72
C GLN A 110 1.98 -11.20 21.21
N ALA A 111 1.63 -9.95 21.56
CA ALA A 111 1.58 -9.50 22.95
C ALA A 111 0.56 -10.28 23.79
N ALA A 112 -0.60 -10.60 23.22
CA ALA A 112 -1.64 -11.40 23.89
C ALA A 112 -1.18 -12.85 24.11
N ALA A 113 -0.57 -13.47 23.08
CA ALA A 113 -0.02 -14.82 23.15
C ALA A 113 1.08 -14.95 24.20
N LEU A 114 2.03 -14.00 24.25
CA LEU A 114 3.10 -13.96 25.25
C LEU A 114 2.55 -13.85 26.69
N LYS A 115 1.48 -13.07 26.88
CA LYS A 115 0.81 -12.91 28.18
C LYS A 115 -0.13 -14.07 28.53
N ARG A 116 -0.21 -15.12 27.70
CA ARG A 116 -1.20 -16.22 27.77
C ARG A 116 -2.64 -15.72 27.91
N ARG A 117 -2.95 -14.57 27.30
CA ARG A 117 -4.29 -13.95 27.28
C ARG A 117 -4.96 -14.27 25.95
N GLY A 118 -6.18 -14.82 25.97
CA GLY A 118 -7.02 -14.98 24.77
C GLY A 118 -7.23 -16.40 24.22
N GLY A 119 -6.82 -17.43 24.97
CA GLY A 119 -7.22 -18.83 24.72
C GLY A 119 -6.85 -19.37 23.33
N ALA A 120 -7.64 -20.33 22.84
CA ALA A 120 -7.36 -21.04 21.57
C ALA A 120 -7.40 -20.12 20.33
N LEU A 121 -8.24 -19.08 20.34
CA LEU A 121 -8.38 -18.15 19.21
C LEU A 121 -7.10 -17.32 19.00
N VAL A 122 -6.54 -16.73 20.05
CA VAL A 122 -5.29 -15.97 19.96
C VAL A 122 -4.13 -16.87 19.56
N ALA A 123 -4.08 -18.10 20.08
CA ALA A 123 -3.07 -19.07 19.67
C ALA A 123 -3.20 -19.44 18.18
N TRP A 124 -4.42 -19.55 17.66
CA TRP A 124 -4.66 -19.82 16.23
C TRP A 124 -4.27 -18.63 15.34
N LEU A 125 -4.64 -17.41 15.73
CA LEU A 125 -4.31 -16.17 15.01
C LEU A 125 -2.81 -15.84 15.05
N ALA A 126 -2.09 -16.32 16.05
CA ALA A 126 -0.64 -16.15 16.17
C ALA A 126 0.16 -17.13 15.28
N ARG A 127 -0.49 -18.11 14.63
CA ARG A 127 0.19 -19.06 13.75
C ARG A 127 0.79 -18.35 12.53
N PRO A 128 1.85 -18.91 11.92
CA PRO A 128 2.36 -18.43 10.65
C PRO A 128 1.26 -18.36 9.60
N ALA A 129 1.18 -17.26 8.86
CA ALA A 129 0.19 -17.05 7.81
C ALA A 129 0.37 -18.06 6.66
N LEU A 130 1.63 -18.31 6.27
CA LEU A 130 2.02 -19.26 5.23
C LEU A 130 2.96 -20.31 5.84
N PRO A 131 2.44 -21.42 6.38
CA PRO A 131 3.23 -22.37 7.18
C PRO A 131 4.30 -23.14 6.40
N VAL A 132 4.26 -23.07 5.06
CA VAL A 132 5.25 -23.69 4.16
C VAL A 132 6.40 -22.73 3.84
N LEU A 133 6.21 -21.43 4.08
CA LEU A 133 7.23 -20.40 3.82
C LEU A 133 8.01 -20.07 5.09
N PRO A 134 9.27 -19.63 4.96
CA PRO A 134 10.12 -19.30 6.10
C PRO A 134 9.66 -18.04 6.86
N ALA A 135 8.75 -17.25 6.28
CA ALA A 135 8.27 -15.99 6.84
C ALA A 135 7.50 -16.17 8.16
N ARG A 136 7.76 -15.30 9.12
CA ARG A 136 7.21 -15.33 10.48
C ARG A 136 6.00 -14.43 10.68
N LYS A 137 5.39 -13.96 9.59
CA LYS A 137 4.18 -13.14 9.60
C LYS A 137 3.00 -13.94 10.15
N SER A 138 2.22 -13.34 11.05
CA SER A 138 1.09 -14.02 11.69
C SER A 138 -0.17 -13.96 10.83
N LEU A 139 -1.03 -14.97 10.96
CA LEU A 139 -2.33 -15.00 10.29
C LEU A 139 -3.17 -13.74 10.61
N ALA A 140 -3.13 -13.28 11.86
CA ALA A 140 -3.79 -12.04 12.25
C ALA A 140 -3.29 -10.82 11.46
N GLY A 141 -1.97 -10.72 11.28
CA GLY A 141 -1.35 -9.65 10.51
C GLY A 141 -1.78 -9.69 9.04
N THR A 142 -1.74 -10.86 8.41
CA THR A 142 -2.14 -11.03 7.00
C THR A 142 -3.64 -10.78 6.79
N CYS A 143 -4.51 -11.24 7.68
CA CYS A 143 -5.94 -10.93 7.61
C CYS A 143 -6.19 -9.43 7.78
N ALA A 144 -5.51 -8.79 8.73
CA ALA A 144 -5.61 -7.34 8.93
C ALA A 144 -5.11 -6.57 7.71
N TYR A 145 -4.01 -7.00 7.10
CA TYR A 145 -3.49 -6.44 5.84
C TYR A 145 -4.56 -6.47 4.76
N PHE A 146 -5.08 -7.66 4.46
CA PHE A 146 -6.07 -7.88 3.41
C PHE A 146 -7.31 -7.00 3.63
N SER A 147 -7.88 -7.04 4.83
CA SER A 147 -9.09 -6.28 5.16
C SER A 147 -8.86 -4.78 5.06
N ALA A 148 -7.76 -4.27 5.60
CA ALA A 148 -7.47 -2.83 5.59
C ALA A 148 -7.14 -2.33 4.18
N ALA A 149 -6.38 -3.08 3.39
CA ALA A 149 -6.08 -2.75 2.00
C ALA A 149 -7.36 -2.74 1.14
N LEU A 150 -8.21 -3.75 1.28
CA LEU A 150 -9.47 -3.85 0.54
C LEU A 150 -10.44 -2.72 0.90
N LEU A 151 -10.66 -2.48 2.20
CA LEU A 151 -11.55 -1.41 2.66
C LEU A 151 -11.02 -0.04 2.27
N GLY A 152 -9.71 0.19 2.39
CA GLY A 152 -9.05 1.42 1.95
C GLY A 152 -9.23 1.64 0.46
N ALA A 153 -9.00 0.62 -0.37
CA ALA A 153 -9.16 0.71 -1.83
C ALA A 153 -10.61 0.92 -2.25
N ALA A 154 -11.56 0.22 -1.63
CA ALA A 154 -12.98 0.43 -1.89
C ALA A 154 -13.42 1.85 -1.50
N ALA A 155 -13.00 2.34 -0.33
CA ALA A 155 -13.30 3.68 0.14
C ALA A 155 -12.69 4.76 -0.77
N MET A 156 -11.42 4.61 -1.15
CA MET A 156 -10.74 5.55 -2.03
C MET A 156 -11.32 5.53 -3.45
N THR A 157 -11.74 4.37 -3.94
CA THR A 157 -12.46 4.24 -5.21
C THR A 157 -13.80 4.98 -5.15
N ALA A 158 -14.59 4.77 -4.09
CA ALA A 158 -15.86 5.47 -3.90
C ALA A 158 -15.66 6.99 -3.78
N PHE A 159 -14.64 7.42 -3.04
CA PHE A 159 -14.24 8.83 -2.96
C PHE A 159 -13.87 9.40 -4.33
N GLY A 160 -13.00 8.72 -5.09
CA GLY A 160 -12.59 9.14 -6.42
C GLY A 160 -13.77 9.29 -7.37
N LEU A 161 -14.69 8.32 -7.38
CA LEU A 161 -15.93 8.40 -8.16
C LEU A 161 -16.80 9.59 -7.73
N SER A 162 -16.93 9.84 -6.42
CA SER A 162 -17.67 11.01 -5.90
C SER A 162 -17.05 12.35 -6.30
N CYS A 163 -15.73 12.36 -6.52
CA CYS A 163 -14.98 13.52 -7.02
C CYS A 163 -14.92 13.60 -8.56
N GLY A 164 -15.57 12.67 -9.27
CA GLY A 164 -15.63 12.67 -10.73
C GLY A 164 -14.45 11.99 -11.45
N TRP A 165 -13.72 11.07 -10.79
CA TRP A 165 -12.68 10.26 -11.44
C TRP A 165 -13.29 9.20 -12.36
N THR A 166 -13.90 9.65 -13.46
CA THR A 166 -14.63 8.81 -14.42
C THR A 166 -13.73 7.80 -15.14
N GLU A 167 -12.41 7.99 -15.10
CA GLU A 167 -11.40 7.07 -15.66
C GLU A 167 -11.50 5.68 -15.04
N LEU A 168 -11.85 5.62 -13.74
CA LEU A 168 -12.12 4.37 -13.02
C LEU A 168 -13.29 3.56 -13.59
N LEU A 169 -14.23 4.21 -14.29
CA LEU A 169 -15.37 3.55 -14.95
C LEU A 169 -15.05 3.21 -16.41
N ARG A 170 -14.27 4.06 -17.09
CA ARG A 170 -13.78 3.78 -18.47
C ARG A 170 -12.93 2.51 -18.53
N ALA A 171 -12.39 2.10 -17.39
CA ALA A 171 -11.71 0.83 -17.17
C ALA A 171 -12.55 -0.41 -17.52
N VAL A 172 -13.88 -0.38 -17.37
CA VAL A 172 -14.71 -1.60 -17.40
C VAL A 172 -15.39 -1.83 -18.77
N PRO A 173 -15.36 -3.05 -19.33
CA PRO A 173 -16.11 -3.39 -20.54
C PRO A 173 -17.61 -3.11 -20.41
N ALA A 174 -18.24 -2.58 -21.46
CA ALA A 174 -19.67 -2.31 -21.49
C ALA A 174 -20.56 -3.56 -21.30
N SER A 175 -20.01 -4.75 -21.56
CA SER A 175 -20.68 -6.05 -21.39
C SER A 175 -20.66 -6.57 -19.94
N ALA A 176 -19.88 -5.96 -19.05
CA ALA A 176 -19.69 -6.38 -17.67
C ALA A 176 -20.30 -5.37 -16.70
N SER A 177 -20.65 -5.82 -15.49
CA SER A 177 -21.05 -4.88 -14.45
C SER A 177 -19.82 -4.10 -13.95
N PRO A 178 -19.87 -2.74 -13.93
CA PRO A 178 -18.78 -1.91 -13.42
C PRO A 178 -18.37 -2.29 -12.00
N LEU A 179 -19.36 -2.42 -11.12
CA LEU A 179 -19.14 -2.70 -9.71
C LEU A 179 -18.45 -4.05 -9.47
N ALA A 180 -18.90 -5.13 -10.12
CA ALA A 180 -18.28 -6.44 -9.90
C ALA A 180 -16.86 -6.50 -10.47
N SER A 181 -16.62 -5.86 -11.60
CA SER A 181 -15.31 -5.80 -12.24
C SER A 181 -14.30 -5.04 -11.37
N MET A 182 -14.71 -3.88 -10.86
CA MET A 182 -13.89 -3.10 -9.91
C MET A 182 -13.66 -3.90 -8.62
N ALA A 183 -14.71 -4.47 -8.04
CA ALA A 183 -14.59 -5.27 -6.81
C ALA A 183 -13.62 -6.45 -7.00
N ALA A 184 -13.66 -7.15 -8.12
CA ALA A 184 -12.75 -8.25 -8.42
C ALA A 184 -11.28 -7.77 -8.46
N VAL A 185 -11.00 -6.66 -9.15
CA VAL A 185 -9.66 -6.07 -9.21
C VAL A 185 -9.17 -5.66 -7.81
N LEU A 186 -10.02 -5.01 -7.01
CA LEU A 186 -9.65 -4.57 -5.66
C LEU A 186 -9.42 -5.75 -4.70
N VAL A 187 -10.25 -6.79 -4.76
CA VAL A 187 -10.09 -8.02 -3.98
C VAL A 187 -8.80 -8.74 -4.39
N ALA A 188 -8.53 -8.86 -5.70
CA ALA A 188 -7.30 -9.45 -6.20
C ALA A 188 -6.07 -8.67 -5.73
N GLY A 189 -6.10 -7.34 -5.83
CA GLY A 189 -5.02 -6.48 -5.34
C GLY A 189 -4.77 -6.63 -3.84
N ALA A 190 -5.82 -6.58 -3.02
CA ALA A 190 -5.68 -6.77 -1.57
C ALA A 190 -5.14 -8.17 -1.22
N ALA A 191 -5.60 -9.22 -1.92
CA ALA A 191 -5.13 -10.58 -1.73
C ALA A 191 -3.66 -10.73 -2.16
N GLY A 192 -3.29 -10.19 -3.32
CA GLY A 192 -1.93 -10.21 -3.84
C GLY A 192 -0.95 -9.51 -2.91
N GLY A 193 -1.31 -8.33 -2.39
CA GLY A 193 -0.48 -7.62 -1.41
C GLY A 193 -0.33 -8.37 -0.10
N ALA A 194 -1.43 -8.91 0.44
CA ALA A 194 -1.40 -9.69 1.69
C ALA A 194 -0.57 -10.98 1.56
N LEU A 195 -0.65 -11.66 0.41
CA LEU A 195 0.16 -12.85 0.12
C LEU A 195 1.63 -12.50 -0.07
N ALA A 196 1.95 -11.41 -0.77
CA ALA A 196 3.32 -10.96 -0.95
C ALA A 196 3.94 -10.58 0.40
N GLU A 197 3.24 -9.80 1.21
CA GLU A 197 3.63 -9.46 2.59
C GLU A 197 3.85 -10.71 3.45
N ALA A 198 2.94 -11.68 3.37
CA ALA A 198 3.03 -12.92 4.14
C ALA A 198 4.17 -13.84 3.69
N ALA A 199 4.68 -13.68 2.47
CA ALA A 199 5.65 -14.59 1.87
C ALA A 199 7.11 -14.27 2.23
N THR A 200 7.37 -13.08 2.80
CA THR A 200 8.72 -12.58 3.07
C THR A 200 8.83 -11.96 4.47
N ASP A 201 10.03 -12.06 5.07
CA ASP A 201 10.42 -11.33 6.28
C ASP A 201 11.44 -10.23 5.91
N SER A 202 11.22 -9.53 4.79
CA SER A 202 12.20 -8.61 4.23
C SER A 202 12.04 -7.24 4.87
N ASP A 203 13.15 -6.53 5.02
CA ASP A 203 13.08 -5.10 5.35
C ASP A 203 12.48 -4.26 4.20
N HIS A 204 12.27 -4.87 3.03
CA HIS A 204 11.73 -4.27 1.80
C HIS A 204 10.22 -4.53 1.59
N ASP A 205 9.48 -4.83 2.65
CA ASP A 205 8.04 -5.13 2.57
C ASP A 205 7.20 -3.96 2.01
N ASN A 206 7.71 -2.73 2.15
CA ASN A 206 7.16 -1.52 1.50
C ASN A 206 7.23 -1.57 -0.03
N LEU A 207 8.06 -2.43 -0.62
CA LEU A 207 8.12 -2.69 -2.06
C LEU A 207 7.31 -3.93 -2.43
N THR A 208 7.48 -5.03 -1.68
CA THR A 208 6.91 -6.34 -2.05
C THR A 208 5.39 -6.37 -1.93
N GLY A 209 4.83 -5.80 -0.86
CA GLY A 209 3.37 -5.74 -0.65
C GLY A 209 2.65 -4.99 -1.79
N PRO A 210 3.01 -3.73 -2.08
CA PRO A 210 2.40 -2.96 -3.16
C PRO A 210 2.67 -3.57 -4.53
N ALA A 211 3.84 -4.16 -4.78
CA ALA A 211 4.13 -4.86 -6.02
C ALA A 211 3.23 -6.09 -6.20
N GLY A 212 3.02 -6.88 -5.15
CA GLY A 212 2.09 -8.00 -5.14
C GLY A 212 0.65 -7.57 -5.41
N ALA A 213 0.23 -6.44 -4.81
CA ALA A 213 -1.08 -5.86 -5.06
C ALA A 213 -1.24 -5.38 -6.50
N ALA A 214 -0.25 -4.66 -7.05
CA ALA A 214 -0.27 -4.19 -8.43
C ALA A 214 -0.30 -5.36 -9.42
N ALA A 215 0.52 -6.39 -9.21
CA ALA A 215 0.58 -7.57 -10.06
C ALA A 215 -0.76 -8.34 -10.08
N ALA A 216 -1.38 -8.54 -8.92
CA ALA A 216 -2.66 -9.23 -8.84
C ALA A 216 -3.81 -8.40 -9.42
N ALA A 217 -3.82 -7.07 -9.20
CA ALA A 217 -4.78 -6.16 -9.82
C ALA A 217 -4.65 -6.15 -11.35
N LEU A 218 -3.42 -6.12 -11.87
CA LEU A 218 -3.13 -6.28 -13.30
C LEU A 218 -3.66 -7.60 -13.84
N ALA A 219 -3.27 -8.72 -13.25
CA ALA A 219 -3.69 -10.04 -13.71
C ALA A 219 -5.22 -10.18 -13.73
N SER A 220 -5.90 -9.69 -12.68
CA SER A 220 -7.37 -9.70 -12.63
C SER A 220 -7.98 -8.77 -13.68
N GLY A 221 -7.39 -7.59 -13.92
CA GLY A 221 -7.86 -6.67 -14.94
C GLY A 221 -7.80 -7.30 -16.34
N TRP A 222 -6.65 -7.87 -16.68
CA TRP A 222 -6.45 -8.59 -17.94
C TRP A 222 -7.44 -9.74 -18.13
N ALA A 223 -7.66 -10.55 -17.09
CA ALA A 223 -8.61 -11.67 -17.15
C ALA A 223 -10.06 -11.23 -17.39
N LEU A 224 -10.42 -10.02 -16.94
CA LEU A 224 -11.77 -9.46 -17.05
C LEU A 224 -11.93 -8.51 -18.26
N GLY A 225 -10.86 -8.25 -19.02
CA GLY A 225 -10.85 -7.22 -20.06
C GLY A 225 -10.95 -5.79 -19.51
N VAL A 226 -10.64 -5.59 -18.23
CA VAL A 226 -10.69 -4.29 -17.55
C VAL A 226 -9.34 -3.59 -17.68
N ALA A 227 -9.34 -2.37 -18.23
CA ALA A 227 -8.16 -1.52 -18.26
C ALA A 227 -7.90 -0.96 -16.86
N VAL A 228 -6.86 -1.44 -16.19
CA VAL A 228 -6.56 -1.05 -14.79
C VAL A 228 -5.50 0.03 -14.65
N LEU A 229 -4.96 0.53 -15.77
CA LEU A 229 -4.01 1.65 -15.87
C LEU A 229 -4.73 2.92 -16.32
#